data_AF-A0AAN8A9F2-F1
#
_entry.id   AF-A0AAN8A9F2-F1
#
_cell.length_a   1.000
_cell.length_b   1.000
_cell.length_c   1.000
_cell.angle_alpha   90.00
_cell.angle_beta   90.00
_cell.angle_gamma   90.00
#
_symmetry.space_group_name_H-M   'P 1'
#
loop_
_entity.id
_entity.type
_entity.pdbx_description
1 polymer ?
#
loop_
_entity_poly.entity_id
_entity_poly.type
_entity_poly.pdbx_seq_one_letter_code
_entity_poly.pdbx_strand_id
1 'polypeptide(L)'
;MLALVDNILRLINFIFMVITIGLVAALLNTSNHNSGRVNYTMFAAAYGITTDSIYGLFANFIEPLAWPIILATLDFLNFVFMLTAGAVLAVGIRAHSCRNKEYLNSNSIIQGSENRCRMSQAAVAFFFFSMAIFLAKFIMNVINAFTNGAFGSPMSSPFGSRFSRRRRTQQPIGIATGVPNISQV
;
A
#
# COMPACT_ATOMS: atom_id res chain seq x y z
N MET A 1 12.26 11.61 1.57
CA MET A 1 11.32 11.63 2.71
C MET A 1 10.04 10.85 2.41
N LEU A 2 9.36 11.07 1.28
CA LEU A 2 8.15 10.31 0.90
C LEU A 2 8.35 8.78 0.84
N ALA A 3 9.47 8.30 0.31
CA ALA A 3 9.75 6.86 0.23
C ALA A 3 9.86 6.18 1.61
N LEU A 4 10.34 6.90 2.62
CA LEU A 4 10.43 6.38 3.99
C LEU A 4 9.03 6.28 4.61
N VAL A 5 8.18 7.29 4.38
CA VAL A 5 6.79 7.29 4.83
C VAL A 5 5.99 6.17 4.17
N ASP A 6 6.14 5.96 2.86
CA ASP A 6 5.45 4.88 2.13
C ASP A 6 5.86 3.50 2.67
N ASN A 7 7.15 3.27 2.92
CA ASN A 7 7.65 2.01 3.48
C ASN A 7 7.15 1.77 4.92
N ILE A 8 7.06 2.81 5.76
CA ILE A 8 6.49 2.68 7.11
C ILE A 8 5.00 2.34 7.02
N LEU A 9 4.24 3.02 6.16
CA LEU A 9 2.81 2.75 5.99
C LEU A 9 2.57 1.32 5.50
N ARG A 10 3.40 0.81 4.58
CA ARG A 10 3.36 -0.59 4.14
C ARG A 10 3.63 -1.56 5.28
N LEU A 11 4.62 -1.29 6.13
CA LEU A 11 4.94 -2.16 7.27
C LEU A 11 3.78 -2.19 8.28
N ILE A 12 3.24 -1.03 8.63
CA ILE A 12 2.09 -0.94 9.55
C ILE A 12 0.88 -1.67 8.95
N ASN A 13 0.63 -1.46 7.67
CA ASN A 13 -0.47 -2.10 6.97
C ASN A 13 -0.29 -3.63 6.90
N PHE A 14 0.94 -4.10 6.65
CA PHE A 14 1.26 -5.53 6.70
C PHE A 14 0.95 -6.14 8.07
N ILE A 15 1.27 -5.45 9.17
CA ILE A 15 0.92 -5.91 10.52
C ILE A 15 -0.60 -6.02 10.69
N PHE A 16 -1.36 -5.00 10.30
CA PHE A 16 -2.82 -5.04 10.37
C PHE A 16 -3.41 -6.17 9.52
N MET A 17 -2.88 -6.37 8.33
CA MET A 17 -3.30 -7.42 7.42
C MET A 17 -3.02 -8.82 8.00
N VAL A 18 -1.86 -9.05 8.60
CA VAL A 18 -1.54 -10.31 9.31
C VAL A 18 -2.51 -10.54 10.48
N ILE A 19 -2.83 -9.49 11.25
CA ILE A 19 -3.82 -9.58 12.34
C ILE A 19 -5.21 -9.93 11.78
N THR A 20 -5.66 -9.29 10.69
CA THR A 20 -6.97 -9.61 10.08
C THR A 20 -7.02 -11.06 9.59
N ILE A 21 -5.96 -11.58 8.96
CA ILE A 21 -5.90 -12.98 8.54
C ILE A 21 -5.95 -13.90 9.76
N GLY A 22 -5.21 -13.60 10.83
CA GLY A 22 -5.24 -14.40 12.05
C GLY A 22 -6.63 -14.47 12.67
N LEU A 23 -7.32 -13.33 12.76
CA LEU A 23 -8.68 -13.25 13.29
C LEU A 23 -9.69 -13.98 12.39
N VAL A 24 -9.62 -13.77 11.07
CA VAL A 24 -10.53 -14.41 10.11
C VAL A 24 -10.27 -15.93 10.05
N ALA A 25 -9.02 -16.38 10.03
CA ALA A 25 -8.65 -17.79 10.07
C ALA A 25 -9.19 -18.48 11.34
N ALA A 26 -9.11 -17.83 12.51
CA ALA A 26 -9.71 -18.35 13.74
C ALA A 26 -11.24 -18.49 13.64
N LEU A 27 -11.91 -17.56 12.95
CA LEU A 27 -13.35 -17.63 12.67
C LEU A 27 -13.70 -18.76 11.70
N LEU A 28 -12.88 -19.05 10.69
CA LEU A 28 -13.09 -20.20 9.80
C LEU A 28 -12.87 -21.52 10.54
N ASN A 29 -11.77 -21.65 11.29
CA ASN A 29 -11.40 -22.90 11.98
C ASN A 29 -12.43 -23.35 13.02
N THR A 30 -13.11 -22.39 13.66
CA THR A 30 -14.13 -22.68 14.68
C THR A 30 -15.54 -22.68 14.12
N SER A 31 -15.73 -22.63 12.79
CA SER A 31 -17.06 -22.51 12.18
C SER A 31 -17.73 -23.86 11.97
N ASN A 32 -18.99 -23.97 12.41
CA ASN A 32 -19.86 -25.12 12.13
C ASN A 32 -20.63 -24.97 10.81
N HIS A 33 -20.77 -23.73 10.33
CA HIS A 33 -21.45 -23.41 9.06
C HIS A 33 -20.61 -22.44 8.22
N ASN A 34 -20.49 -22.75 6.93
CA ASN A 34 -19.77 -21.94 5.96
C ASN A 34 -20.53 -20.64 5.66
N SER A 35 -19.89 -19.50 5.90
CA SER A 35 -20.43 -18.18 5.55
C SER A 35 -19.61 -17.58 4.40
N GLY A 36 -20.23 -17.39 3.24
CA GLY A 36 -19.56 -16.79 2.07
C GLY A 36 -18.98 -15.40 2.36
N ARG A 37 -19.55 -14.69 3.35
CA ARG A 37 -19.06 -13.39 3.83
C ARG A 37 -17.66 -13.48 4.46
N VAL A 38 -17.45 -14.49 5.30
CA VAL A 38 -16.17 -14.70 5.99
C VAL A 38 -15.10 -15.17 4.99
N ASN A 39 -15.48 -16.01 4.03
CA ASN A 39 -14.58 -16.44 2.96
C ASN A 39 -14.12 -15.27 2.09
N TYR A 40 -15.02 -14.34 1.75
CA TYR A 40 -14.65 -13.12 1.05
C TYR A 40 -13.67 -12.25 1.85
N THR A 41 -13.87 -12.10 3.15
CA THR A 41 -12.94 -11.33 4.00
C THR A 41 -11.54 -11.97 4.06
N MET A 42 -11.46 -13.30 4.04
CA MET A 42 -10.18 -14.01 3.97
C MET A 42 -9.48 -13.76 2.63
N PHE A 43 -10.22 -13.82 1.53
CA PHE A 43 -9.71 -13.50 0.19
C PHE A 43 -9.17 -12.06 0.12
N ALA A 44 -9.95 -11.08 0.59
CA ALA A 44 -9.54 -9.67 0.57
C ALA A 44 -8.24 -9.46 1.36
N ALA A 45 -8.13 -10.08 2.55
CA ALA A 45 -6.93 -10.04 3.37
C ALA A 45 -5.72 -10.72 2.68
N ALA A 46 -5.90 -11.90 2.08
CA ALA A 46 -4.83 -12.57 1.34
C ALA A 46 -4.37 -11.77 0.11
N TYR A 47 -5.32 -11.17 -0.62
CA TYR A 47 -5.05 -10.31 -1.77
C TYR A 47 -4.23 -9.07 -1.37
N GLY A 48 -4.62 -8.41 -0.26
CA GLY A 48 -3.90 -7.23 0.21
C GLY A 48 -2.47 -7.51 0.62
N ILE A 49 -2.17 -8.64 1.25
CA ILE A 49 -0.77 -9.01 1.57
C ILE A 49 0.01 -9.29 0.29
N THR A 50 -0.58 -10.01 -0.65
CA THR A 50 0.09 -10.37 -1.91
C THR A 50 0.42 -9.12 -2.73
N THR A 51 -0.50 -8.18 -2.83
CA THR A 51 -0.32 -7.00 -3.67
C THR A 51 0.42 -5.86 -2.97
N ASP A 52 0.27 -5.68 -1.66
CA ASP A 52 0.97 -4.62 -0.93
C ASP A 52 2.39 -5.05 -0.54
N SER A 53 2.52 -6.24 0.08
CA SER A 53 3.79 -6.69 0.65
C SER A 53 4.66 -7.42 -0.35
N ILE A 54 4.12 -8.38 -1.10
CA ILE A 54 4.93 -9.16 -2.05
C ILE A 54 5.29 -8.29 -3.27
N TYR A 55 4.28 -7.75 -3.98
CA TYR A 55 4.55 -6.90 -5.14
C TYR A 55 5.29 -5.62 -4.75
N GLY A 56 4.93 -5.02 -3.62
CA GLY A 56 5.58 -3.83 -3.13
C GLY A 56 7.06 -4.03 -2.75
N LEU A 57 7.42 -5.19 -2.21
CA LEU A 57 8.81 -5.55 -1.94
C LEU A 57 9.59 -5.77 -3.24
N PHE A 58 9.03 -6.53 -4.19
CA PHE A 58 9.70 -6.77 -5.48
C PHE A 58 9.91 -5.49 -6.30
N ALA A 59 8.97 -4.54 -6.24
CA ALA A 59 9.13 -3.24 -6.88
C ALA A 59 10.33 -2.43 -6.33
N ASN A 60 10.81 -2.71 -5.12
CA ASN A 60 12.03 -2.08 -4.59
C ASN A 60 13.32 -2.68 -5.18
N PHE A 61 13.28 -3.92 -5.69
CA PHE A 61 14.46 -4.61 -6.21
C PHE A 61 14.53 -4.60 -7.75
N ILE A 62 13.42 -4.38 -8.45
CA ILE A 62 13.33 -4.48 -9.92
C ILE A 62 12.83 -3.14 -10.48
N GLU A 63 13.75 -2.29 -10.93
CA GLU A 63 13.48 -0.95 -11.51
C GLU A 63 12.42 -0.91 -12.62
N PRO A 64 12.35 -1.85 -13.59
CA PRO A 64 11.31 -1.82 -14.63
C PRO A 64 9.92 -2.23 -14.13
N LEU A 65 9.80 -2.83 -12.94
CA LEU A 65 8.51 -3.25 -12.36
C LEU A 65 7.86 -2.12 -11.53
N ALA A 66 8.60 -1.06 -11.22
CA ALA A 66 8.14 0.08 -10.44
C ALA A 66 7.35 1.10 -11.29
N TRP A 67 6.38 0.62 -12.08
CA TRP A 67 5.51 1.52 -12.83
C TRP A 67 4.49 2.17 -11.88
N PRO A 68 4.49 3.51 -11.76
CA PRO A 68 3.67 4.22 -10.77
C PRO A 68 2.17 4.00 -10.97
N ILE A 69 1.73 3.79 -12.21
CA ILE A 69 0.33 3.48 -12.54
C ILE A 69 -0.12 2.12 -11.98
N ILE A 70 0.74 1.10 -12.03
CA ILE A 70 0.37 -0.23 -11.54
C ILE A 70 0.26 -0.19 -10.02
N LEU A 71 1.21 0.47 -9.34
CA LEU A 71 1.18 0.66 -7.89
C LEU A 71 -0.07 1.44 -7.43
N ALA A 72 -0.42 2.54 -8.11
CA ALA A 72 -1.63 3.30 -7.81
C ALA A 72 -2.91 2.47 -8.02
N THR A 73 -2.95 1.65 -9.07
CA THR A 73 -4.08 0.76 -9.36
C THR A 73 -4.22 -0.31 -8.28
N LEU A 74 -3.11 -0.93 -7.85
CA LEU A 74 -3.11 -1.93 -6.79
C LEU A 74 -3.54 -1.33 -5.44
N ASP A 75 -3.08 -0.12 -5.11
CA ASP A 75 -3.52 0.58 -3.89
C ASP A 75 -5.02 0.89 -3.93
N PHE A 76 -5.56 1.29 -5.09
CA PHE A 76 -6.99 1.50 -5.26
C PHE A 76 -7.79 0.20 -5.11
N LEU A 77 -7.37 -0.89 -5.74
CA LEU A 77 -8.04 -2.19 -5.62
C LEU A 77 -8.01 -2.69 -4.16
N ASN A 78 -6.89 -2.53 -3.48
CA ASN A 78 -6.76 -2.87 -2.06
C ASN A 78 -7.69 -2.03 -1.18
N PHE A 79 -7.77 -0.73 -1.43
CA PHE A 79 -8.73 0.13 -0.75
C PHE A 79 -10.17 -0.37 -0.93
N VAL A 80 -10.58 -0.68 -2.17
CA VAL A 80 -11.93 -1.18 -2.47
C VAL A 80 -12.20 -2.50 -1.76
N PHE A 81 -11.27 -3.45 -1.81
CA PHE A 81 -11.46 -4.76 -1.19
C PHE A 81 -11.45 -4.72 0.34
N MET A 82 -10.64 -3.85 0.96
CA MET A 82 -10.68 -3.68 2.43
C MET A 82 -11.98 -3.02 2.87
N LEU A 83 -12.47 -2.03 2.12
CA LEU A 83 -13.73 -1.35 2.40
C LEU A 83 -14.90 -2.33 2.33
N THR A 84 -14.99 -3.13 1.27
CA THR A 84 -16.04 -4.12 1.10
C THR A 84 -15.93 -5.24 2.13
N ALA A 85 -14.72 -5.72 2.45
CA ALA A 85 -14.51 -6.74 3.48
C ALA A 85 -15.00 -6.26 4.86
N GLY A 86 -14.61 -5.04 5.25
CA GLY A 86 -15.06 -4.41 6.48
C GLY A 86 -16.59 -4.22 6.52
N ALA A 87 -17.19 -3.71 5.44
CA ALA A 87 -18.63 -3.50 5.34
C ALA A 87 -19.43 -4.81 5.37
N VAL A 88 -18.98 -5.83 4.63
CA VAL A 88 -19.60 -7.16 4.61
C VAL A 88 -19.56 -7.80 5.99
N LEU A 89 -18.46 -7.68 6.72
CA LEU A 89 -18.36 -8.24 8.06
C LEU A 89 -19.19 -7.42 9.07
N ALA A 90 -19.18 -6.09 8.99
CA ALA A 90 -19.97 -5.21 9.84
C ALA A 90 -21.48 -5.46 9.73
N VAL A 91 -22.00 -5.55 8.50
CA VAL A 91 -23.42 -5.87 8.25
C VAL A 91 -23.77 -7.31 8.64
N GLY A 92 -22.77 -8.20 8.68
CA GLY A 92 -22.97 -9.59 9.10
C GLY A 92 -23.09 -9.74 10.60
N ILE A 93 -22.25 -9.04 11.35
CA ILE A 93 -22.29 -9.11 12.80
C ILE A 93 -23.38 -8.22 13.39
N ARG A 94 -23.71 -7.06 12.77
CA ARG A 94 -24.63 -6.05 13.34
C ARG A 94 -24.29 -5.72 14.79
N ALA A 95 -23.03 -5.32 14.99
CA ALA A 95 -22.32 -5.17 16.25
C ALA A 95 -23.23 -4.91 17.47
N HIS A 96 -23.30 -5.91 18.36
CA HIS A 96 -24.04 -5.83 19.62
C HIS A 96 -23.15 -6.31 20.78
N SER A 97 -23.65 -6.16 22.01
CA SER A 97 -22.97 -6.70 23.19
C SER A 97 -22.80 -8.21 23.11
N CYS A 98 -21.56 -8.68 23.16
CA CYS A 98 -21.21 -10.11 23.15
C CYS A 98 -21.66 -10.87 24.41
N ARG A 99 -22.20 -10.18 25.43
CA ARG A 99 -22.82 -10.81 26.60
C ARG A 99 -24.27 -11.22 26.39
N ASN A 100 -24.92 -10.75 25.32
CA ASN A 100 -26.30 -11.11 25.03
C ASN A 100 -26.38 -12.48 24.33
N LYS A 101 -26.85 -13.50 25.06
CA LYS A 101 -26.99 -14.87 24.55
C LYS A 101 -27.95 -14.98 23.36
N GLU A 102 -29.00 -14.17 23.32
CA GLU A 102 -29.96 -14.17 22.20
C GLU A 102 -29.27 -13.73 20.90
N TYR A 103 -28.49 -12.65 20.97
CA TYR A 103 -27.68 -12.15 19.86
C TYR A 103 -26.61 -13.16 19.41
N LEU A 104 -25.94 -13.82 20.36
CA LEU A 104 -24.94 -14.84 20.02
C LEU A 104 -25.56 -16.00 19.24
N ASN A 105 -26.76 -16.45 19.64
CA ASN A 105 -27.44 -17.60 19.03
C ASN A 105 -28.16 -17.25 17.73
N SER A 106 -28.65 -16.02 17.57
CA SER A 106 -29.35 -15.59 16.35
C SER A 106 -28.42 -15.31 15.16
N ASN A 107 -27.11 -15.15 15.40
CA ASN A 107 -26.17 -14.71 14.38
C ASN A 107 -25.35 -15.88 13.80
N SER A 108 -25.44 -16.09 12.49
CA SER A 108 -24.76 -17.18 11.76
C SER A 108 -23.23 -17.05 11.70
N ILE A 109 -22.67 -15.86 11.91
CA ILE A 109 -21.21 -15.63 11.93
C ILE A 109 -20.63 -15.93 13.32
N ILE A 110 -21.40 -15.63 14.38
CA ILE A 110 -20.95 -15.70 15.78
C ILE A 110 -21.22 -17.08 16.39
N GLN A 111 -22.28 -17.77 15.97
CA GLN A 111 -22.55 -19.17 16.29
C GLN A 111 -22.55 -19.46 17.80
N GLY A 112 -23.15 -18.60 18.60
CA GLY A 112 -23.31 -18.80 20.04
C GLY A 112 -22.07 -18.49 20.89
N SER A 113 -20.94 -18.10 20.28
CA SER A 113 -19.67 -17.91 21.01
C SER A 113 -19.33 -16.45 21.26
N GLU A 114 -19.09 -16.09 22.53
CA GLU A 114 -18.61 -14.77 22.93
C GLU A 114 -17.23 -14.45 22.32
N ASN A 115 -16.33 -15.44 22.26
CA ASN A 115 -15.01 -15.26 21.66
C ASN A 115 -15.11 -14.91 20.16
N ARG A 116 -15.99 -15.59 19.40
CA ARG A 116 -16.22 -15.27 17.99
C ARG A 116 -16.79 -13.87 17.80
N CYS A 117 -17.67 -13.43 18.70
CA CYS A 117 -18.21 -12.08 18.68
C CYS A 117 -17.10 -11.03 18.84
N ARG A 118 -16.23 -11.19 19.84
CA ARG A 118 -15.12 -10.25 20.08
C ARG A 118 -14.10 -10.26 18.93
N MET A 119 -13.74 -11.43 18.42
CA MET A 119 -12.81 -11.57 17.30
C MET A 119 -13.35 -10.94 16.02
N SER A 120 -14.63 -11.14 15.71
CA SER A 120 -15.26 -10.56 14.52
C SER A 120 -15.40 -9.04 14.61
N GLN A 121 -15.73 -8.49 15.79
CA GLN A 121 -15.71 -7.04 16.01
C GLN A 121 -14.31 -6.44 15.87
N ALA A 122 -13.29 -7.10 16.43
CA ALA A 122 -11.90 -6.69 16.26
C ALA A 122 -11.48 -6.73 14.78
N ALA A 123 -11.84 -7.79 14.06
CA ALA A 123 -11.53 -7.93 12.64
C ALA A 123 -12.13 -6.79 11.81
N VAL A 124 -13.39 -6.40 12.07
CA VAL A 124 -14.01 -5.25 11.41
C VAL A 124 -13.18 -3.98 11.61
N ALA A 125 -12.75 -3.70 12.84
CA ALA A 125 -11.94 -2.50 13.13
C ALA A 125 -10.61 -2.50 12.35
N PHE A 126 -9.90 -3.63 12.34
CA PHE A 126 -8.64 -3.75 11.59
C PHE A 126 -8.84 -3.62 10.08
N PHE A 127 -9.93 -4.14 9.50
CA PHE A 127 -10.25 -3.91 8.09
C PHE A 127 -10.45 -2.41 7.77
N PHE A 128 -11.12 -1.66 8.64
CA PHE A 128 -11.29 -0.21 8.47
C PHE A 128 -9.97 0.56 8.64
N PHE A 129 -9.09 0.14 9.56
CA PHE A 129 -7.77 0.75 9.71
C PHE A 129 -6.88 0.50 8.49
N SER A 130 -6.83 -0.73 7.98
CA SER A 130 -6.11 -1.04 6.73
C SER A 130 -6.70 -0.29 5.54
N MET A 131 -8.02 -0.18 5.44
CA MET A 131 -8.68 0.62 4.41
C MET A 131 -8.23 2.09 4.44
N ALA A 132 -8.17 2.71 5.63
CA ALA A 132 -7.72 4.10 5.77
C ALA A 132 -6.25 4.28 5.34
N ILE A 133 -5.37 3.32 5.62
CA ILE A 133 -3.98 3.36 5.17
C ILE A 133 -3.89 3.23 3.65
N PHE A 134 -4.62 2.27 3.05
CA PHE A 134 -4.64 2.12 1.59
C PHE A 134 -5.20 3.37 0.89
N LEU A 135 -6.21 4.02 1.47
CA LEU A 135 -6.72 5.28 0.96
C LEU A 135 -5.66 6.39 1.01
N ALA A 136 -4.94 6.51 2.13
CA ALA A 136 -3.86 7.48 2.27
C ALA A 136 -2.74 7.24 1.25
N LYS A 137 -2.33 5.98 1.05
CA LYS A 137 -1.35 5.59 0.03
C LYS A 137 -1.83 5.93 -1.38
N PHE A 138 -3.07 5.60 -1.70
CA PHE A 138 -3.68 5.93 -2.99
C PHE A 138 -3.67 7.44 -3.25
N ILE A 139 -4.10 8.25 -2.28
CA ILE A 139 -4.10 9.72 -2.41
C ILE A 139 -2.69 10.25 -2.65
N MET A 140 -1.70 9.77 -1.89
CA MET A 140 -0.30 10.18 -2.10
C MET A 140 0.22 9.79 -3.48
N ASN A 141 -0.10 8.58 -3.95
CA ASN A 141 0.31 8.12 -5.28
C ASN A 141 -0.37 8.90 -6.40
N VAL A 142 -1.64 9.27 -6.23
CA VAL A 142 -2.38 10.13 -7.16
C VAL A 142 -1.78 11.53 -7.22
N ILE A 143 -1.51 12.16 -6.08
CA ILE A 143 -0.86 13.49 -6.02
C ILE A 143 0.50 13.43 -6.71
N ASN A 144 1.31 12.41 -6.40
CA ASN A 144 2.63 12.24 -7.02
C ASN A 144 2.56 12.07 -8.55
N ALA A 145 1.55 11.35 -9.05
CA ALA A 145 1.33 11.17 -10.49
C ALA A 145 0.95 12.48 -11.18
N PHE A 146 0.15 13.33 -10.53
CA PHE A 146 -0.21 14.64 -11.06
C PHE A 146 0.92 15.67 -10.98
N THR A 147 1.75 15.64 -9.93
CA THR A 147 2.85 16.60 -9.77
C THR A 147 4.08 16.27 -10.61
N ASN A 148 4.40 14.98 -10.80
CA ASN A 148 5.61 14.55 -11.52
C ASN A 148 5.34 14.01 -12.94
N GLY A 149 4.07 14.01 -13.36
CA GLY A 149 3.62 13.42 -14.62
C GLY A 149 3.45 11.91 -14.52
N ALA A 150 2.33 11.39 -15.08
CA ALA A 150 1.95 9.97 -15.00
C ALA A 150 2.95 8.98 -15.65
N PHE A 151 3.92 9.50 -16.42
CA PHE A 151 4.99 8.74 -17.09
C PHE A 151 6.41 9.14 -16.64
N GLY A 152 6.54 9.96 -15.60
CA GLY A 152 7.84 10.28 -15.02
C GLY A 152 8.45 9.00 -14.44
N SER A 153 9.56 8.54 -15.01
CA SER A 153 10.32 7.39 -14.51
C SER A 153 10.55 7.52 -13.00
N PRO A 154 10.45 6.42 -12.21
CA PRO A 154 10.76 6.49 -10.79
C PRO A 154 12.18 7.03 -10.65
N MET A 155 12.29 8.23 -10.09
CA MET A 155 13.57 8.88 -9.84
C MET A 155 14.34 7.99 -8.89
N SER A 156 15.36 7.36 -9.45
CA SER A 156 16.47 6.61 -8.84
C SER A 156 16.50 6.65 -7.32
N SER A 157 16.49 5.46 -6.71
CA SER A 157 16.90 5.24 -5.33
C SER A 157 18.18 6.04 -4.98
N PRO A 158 18.34 6.55 -3.74
CA PRO A 158 19.53 7.34 -3.38
C PRO A 158 20.80 6.48 -3.21
N PHE A 159 20.76 5.17 -3.49
CA PHE A 159 21.83 4.25 -3.09
C PHE A 159 22.84 3.92 -4.20
N GLY A 160 22.86 4.65 -5.31
CA GLY A 160 23.75 4.32 -6.42
C GLY A 160 24.11 5.47 -7.35
N SER A 161 24.88 6.46 -6.90
CA SER A 161 25.63 7.32 -7.83
C SER A 161 26.84 8.02 -7.19
N ARG A 162 27.82 7.22 -6.71
CA ARG A 162 29.22 7.67 -6.67
C ARG A 162 29.85 7.58 -8.06
N PHE A 163 29.29 8.29 -9.04
CA PHE A 163 30.02 8.55 -10.28
C PHE A 163 29.91 10.03 -10.61
N SER A 164 30.85 10.78 -10.02
CA SER A 164 31.06 12.20 -10.26
C SER A 164 31.32 12.44 -11.75
N ARG A 165 30.31 13.02 -12.40
CA ARG A 165 30.37 13.57 -13.75
C ARG A 165 31.26 14.82 -13.73
N ARG A 166 32.57 14.65 -13.93
CA ARG A 166 33.49 15.75 -14.27
C ARG A 166 33.32 16.09 -15.74
N ARG A 167 32.36 16.97 -16.08
CA ARG A 167 32.32 17.65 -17.39
C ARG A 167 31.45 18.91 -17.39
N ARG A 168 32.09 20.07 -17.27
CA ARG A 168 31.88 21.26 -18.11
C ARG A 168 32.72 22.42 -17.57
N THR A 169 33.58 23.01 -18.39
CA THR A 169 33.47 24.42 -18.82
C THR A 169 34.37 24.60 -20.04
N GLN A 170 33.78 24.62 -21.24
CA GLN A 170 34.38 25.22 -22.44
C GLN A 170 33.51 26.44 -22.74
N GLN A 171 34.07 27.63 -22.55
CA GLN A 171 33.51 28.90 -23.02
C GLN A 171 34.17 29.24 -24.37
N PRO A 172 33.42 29.78 -25.36
CA PRO A 172 34.00 30.24 -26.61
C PRO A 172 34.46 31.70 -26.45
N ILE A 173 35.73 32.00 -26.76
CA ILE A 173 36.25 33.37 -26.79
C ILE A 173 36.67 33.71 -28.23
N GLY A 174 36.00 34.75 -28.73
CA GLY A 174 36.41 35.74 -29.72
C GLY A 174 37.58 35.46 -30.66
N ILE A 175 37.26 35.56 -31.94
CA ILE A 175 38.17 35.79 -33.07
C ILE A 175 39.00 37.05 -32.80
N ALA A 176 40.33 36.91 -32.74
CA ALA A 176 41.27 38.02 -32.85
C ALA A 176 42.31 37.69 -33.93
N THR A 177 42.10 38.24 -35.11
CA THR A 177 43.09 38.41 -36.18
C THR A 177 44.11 39.47 -35.76
N GLY A 178 45.41 39.16 -35.83
CA GLY A 178 46.46 40.16 -35.58
C GLY A 178 47.88 39.62 -35.78
N VAL A 179 48.45 39.90 -36.95
CA VAL A 179 49.82 39.63 -37.39
C VAL A 179 50.83 40.41 -36.53
N PRO A 180 52.03 39.88 -36.19
CA PRO A 180 53.06 40.65 -35.53
C PRO A 180 53.74 41.65 -36.50
N ASN A 181 53.68 42.94 -36.16
CA ASN A 181 54.37 44.02 -36.87
C ASN A 181 55.87 43.98 -36.59
N ILE A 182 56.64 43.83 -37.67
CA ILE A 182 58.06 44.19 -37.77
C ILE A 182 58.19 45.72 -37.78
N SER A 183 59.32 46.20 -37.24
CA SER A 183 59.84 47.57 -37.25
C SER A 183 59.27 48.56 -36.23
N GLN A 184 60.11 48.96 -35.27
CA GLN A 184 60.42 50.38 -35.02
C GLN A 184 61.82 50.47 -34.37
N VAL A 185 62.71 51.12 -35.13
CA VAL A 185 63.91 51.93 -34.77
C VAL A 185 64.92 51.41 -33.74
#